data_AF-A0A7J2IUI8-F1
#
_entry.id   AF-A0A7J2IUI8-F1
#
_cell.length_a   1.000
_cell.length_b   1.000
_cell.length_c   1.000
_cell.angle_alpha   90.00
_cell.angle_beta   90.00
_cell.angle_gamma   90.00
#
_symmetry.space_group_name_H-M   'P 1'
#
loop_
_entity.id
_entity.type
_entity.pdbx_description
1 polymer ?
#
loop_
_entity_poly.entity_id
_entity_poly.type
_entity_poly.pdbx_seq_one_letter_code
_entity_poly.pdbx_strand_id
1 'polypeptide(L)'
;IDVSDGEVSYEIKPNPAADAEARSGPCGILDILALFKADAIIARRVGVRAARRLLEAGIKVYEAPPSTLGDVINGLRAGSLRQMDLEALASSPWQQAFYPPPWPPGPPMPPGPYPPYAGPSPAGPVRLGSPSGRLKVAFSTNGRGGLNDTIADRFARCPTFTIVEVEGGKVVSVEVQDNPFISYPHGAGFAVAQFLANMGVRVVVASSFGPNAWQALASLGLSIHVVPAGTRVRDALRSVVG
;
A
#
# COMPACT_ATOMS: atom_id res chain seq x y z
N ILE A 1 -17.76 -21.41 -4.33
CA ILE A 1 -18.73 -22.45 -3.94
C ILE A 1 -20.07 -21.78 -4.07
N ASP A 2 -20.88 -22.15 -5.05
CA ASP A 2 -22.25 -21.67 -5.13
C ASP A 2 -23.16 -22.70 -4.47
N VAL A 3 -24.03 -22.22 -3.59
CA VAL A 3 -25.02 -23.04 -2.90
C VAL A 3 -26.39 -22.52 -3.30
N SER A 4 -27.02 -23.20 -4.26
CA SER A 4 -28.37 -22.93 -4.73
C SER A 4 -29.16 -24.24 -4.72
N ASP A 5 -30.33 -24.23 -4.08
CA ASP A 5 -31.30 -25.34 -4.05
C ASP A 5 -30.76 -26.72 -3.63
N GLY A 6 -29.78 -26.75 -2.72
CA GLY A 6 -29.28 -27.99 -2.11
C GLY A 6 -28.18 -28.72 -2.89
N GLU A 7 -27.87 -28.27 -4.11
CA GLU A 7 -26.68 -28.65 -4.85
C GLU A 7 -25.52 -27.70 -4.52
N VAL A 8 -24.33 -28.27 -4.32
CA VAL A 8 -23.11 -27.51 -4.01
C VAL A 8 -22.19 -27.65 -5.22
N SER A 9 -22.01 -26.57 -5.96
CA SER A 9 -20.99 -26.51 -7.00
C SER A 9 -19.73 -25.88 -6.41
N TYR A 10 -18.59 -26.55 -6.58
CA TYR A 10 -17.30 -26.02 -6.17
C TYR A 10 -16.35 -26.01 -7.36
N GLU A 11 -15.60 -24.92 -7.46
CA GLU A 11 -14.55 -24.76 -8.46
C GLU A 11 -13.25 -24.52 -7.69
N ILE A 12 -12.22 -25.33 -7.98
CA ILE A 12 -10.89 -25.15 -7.40
C ILE A 12 -10.13 -24.23 -8.34
N LYS A 13 -9.96 -22.97 -7.92
CA LYS A 13 -9.11 -22.02 -8.64
C LYS A 13 -7.72 -21.99 -8.01
N PRO A 14 -6.65 -21.95 -8.81
CA PRO A 14 -5.31 -21.71 -8.28
C PRO A 14 -5.30 -20.36 -7.57
N ASN A 15 -4.53 -20.26 -6.49
CA ASN A 15 -4.38 -18.99 -5.78
C ASN A 15 -3.70 -17.99 -6.73
N PRO A 16 -4.38 -16.92 -7.17
CA PRO A 16 -3.80 -15.94 -8.09
C PRO A 16 -2.63 -15.18 -7.46
N ALA A 17 -2.46 -15.26 -6.14
CA ALA A 17 -1.29 -14.74 -5.43
C ALA A 17 -0.13 -15.74 -5.28
N ALA A 18 -0.25 -16.99 -5.76
CA ALA A 18 0.81 -17.99 -5.64
C ALA A 18 1.87 -17.90 -6.76
N ASP A 19 1.44 -17.60 -7.99
CA ASP A 19 2.32 -17.60 -9.18
C ASP A 19 2.63 -16.19 -9.71
N ALA A 20 1.98 -15.18 -9.14
CA ALA A 20 2.15 -13.82 -9.59
C ALA A 20 3.31 -13.13 -8.85
N GLU A 21 4.31 -12.68 -9.61
CA GLU A 21 5.16 -11.50 -9.30
C GLU A 21 4.33 -10.20 -9.06
N ALA A 22 3.05 -10.34 -8.72
CA ALA A 22 2.09 -9.26 -8.62
C ALA A 22 2.22 -8.58 -7.26
N ARG A 23 2.59 -7.30 -7.34
CA ARG A 23 1.62 -6.23 -7.08
C ARG A 23 0.47 -6.65 -6.16
N SER A 24 0.77 -6.76 -4.87
CA SER A 24 -0.21 -6.40 -3.89
C SER A 24 0.51 -5.92 -2.65
N GLY A 25 0.28 -4.65 -2.32
CA GLY A 25 0.58 -4.16 -0.99
C GLY A 25 -0.21 -4.94 0.08
N PRO A 26 -0.22 -4.47 1.32
CA PRO A 26 -0.63 -5.26 2.49
C PRO A 26 -2.13 -5.68 2.57
N CYS A 27 -2.91 -5.74 1.48
CA CYS A 27 -4.30 -6.21 1.51
C CYS A 27 -4.91 -6.61 0.14
N GLY A 28 -4.26 -7.44 -0.66
CA GLY A 28 -4.83 -7.94 -1.95
C GLY A 28 -6.05 -8.86 -1.84
N ILE A 29 -6.47 -9.22 -0.64
CA ILE A 29 -7.56 -10.19 -0.43
C ILE A 29 -8.91 -9.67 -0.96
N LEU A 30 -9.15 -8.35 -0.88
CA LEU A 30 -10.38 -7.76 -1.40
C LEU A 30 -10.43 -7.81 -2.93
N ASP A 31 -9.30 -7.58 -3.59
CA ASP A 31 -9.20 -7.67 -5.05
C ASP A 31 -9.44 -9.10 -5.53
N ILE A 32 -8.90 -10.09 -4.82
CA ILE A 32 -9.11 -11.52 -5.11
C ILE A 32 -10.58 -11.90 -4.90
N LEU A 33 -11.20 -11.46 -3.81
CA LEU A 33 -12.62 -11.73 -3.54
C LEU A 33 -13.53 -11.04 -4.56
N ALA A 34 -13.18 -9.84 -5.00
CA ALA A 34 -13.89 -9.14 -6.07
C ALA A 34 -13.73 -9.85 -7.43
N LEU A 35 -12.53 -10.33 -7.76
CA LEU A 35 -12.27 -11.13 -8.98
C LEU A 35 -13.11 -12.41 -9.02
N PHE A 36 -13.25 -13.08 -7.88
CA PHE A 36 -14.07 -14.28 -7.75
C PHE A 36 -15.54 -14.01 -7.46
N LYS A 37 -15.95 -12.75 -7.34
CA LYS A 37 -17.31 -12.32 -6.94
C LYS A 37 -17.81 -13.08 -5.71
N ALA A 38 -16.96 -13.20 -4.69
CA ALA A 38 -17.25 -13.97 -3.50
C ALA A 38 -17.99 -13.12 -2.45
N ASP A 39 -19.17 -13.58 -2.02
CA ASP A 39 -19.97 -12.92 -0.98
C ASP A 39 -19.53 -13.25 0.45
N ALA A 40 -18.77 -14.34 0.61
CA ALA A 40 -18.32 -14.82 1.91
C ALA A 40 -16.96 -15.51 1.84
N ILE A 41 -16.23 -15.48 2.95
CA ILE A 41 -14.99 -16.22 3.15
C ILE A 41 -15.09 -17.11 4.39
N ILE A 42 -14.60 -18.34 4.28
CA ILE A 42 -14.49 -19.29 5.39
C ILE A 42 -13.00 -19.53 5.65
N ALA A 43 -12.54 -19.26 6.87
CA ALA A 43 -11.15 -19.45 7.24
C ALA A 43 -11.00 -19.87 8.70
N ARG A 44 -9.91 -20.56 9.02
CA ARG A 44 -9.68 -21.08 10.38
C ARG A 44 -9.38 -19.99 11.40
N ARG A 45 -8.60 -18.98 11.02
CA ARG A 45 -8.26 -17.83 11.87
C ARG A 45 -8.18 -16.59 10.99
N VAL A 46 -9.02 -15.62 11.27
CA VAL A 46 -8.97 -14.31 10.61
C VAL A 46 -8.54 -13.28 11.64
N GLY A 47 -7.50 -12.51 11.31
CA GLY A 47 -7.05 -11.42 12.17
C GLY A 47 -8.10 -10.31 12.25
N VAL A 48 -8.25 -9.69 13.41
CA VAL A 48 -9.28 -8.67 13.68
C VAL A 48 -9.28 -7.52 12.66
N ARG A 49 -8.08 -7.07 12.23
CA ARG A 49 -7.94 -6.02 11.20
C ARG A 49 -8.43 -6.47 9.83
N ALA A 50 -8.19 -7.73 9.47
CA ALA A 50 -8.61 -8.29 8.19
C ALA A 50 -10.13 -8.56 8.20
N ALA A 51 -10.64 -9.18 9.27
CA ALA A 51 -12.07 -9.44 9.44
C ALA A 51 -12.88 -8.15 9.40
N ARG A 52 -12.43 -7.09 10.09
CA ARG A 52 -13.08 -5.78 10.06
C ARG A 52 -13.19 -5.22 8.64
N ARG A 53 -12.10 -5.22 7.88
CA ARG A 53 -12.10 -4.72 6.49
C ARG A 53 -13.01 -5.55 5.58
N LEU A 54 -13.05 -6.87 5.77
CA LEU A 54 -13.93 -7.76 5.02
C LEU A 54 -15.40 -7.49 5.34
N LEU A 55 -15.75 -7.34 6.61
CA LEU A 55 -17.10 -7.05 7.06
C LEU A 55 -17.55 -5.64 6.65
N GLU A 56 -16.67 -4.63 6.71
CA GLU A 56 -16.93 -3.27 6.20
C GLU A 56 -17.14 -3.26 4.67
N ALA A 57 -16.48 -4.17 3.94
CA ALA A 57 -16.70 -4.38 2.52
C ALA A 57 -17.97 -5.19 2.19
N GLY A 58 -18.75 -5.59 3.22
CA GLY A 58 -19.97 -6.37 3.06
C GLY A 58 -19.75 -7.88 2.86
N ILE A 59 -18.51 -8.36 3.02
CA ILE A 59 -18.15 -9.76 2.84
C ILE A 59 -18.31 -10.49 4.18
N LYS A 60 -19.13 -11.55 4.19
CA LYS A 60 -19.34 -12.35 5.40
C LYS A 60 -18.11 -13.19 5.72
N VAL A 61 -17.68 -13.20 6.97
CA VAL A 61 -16.53 -13.97 7.43
C VAL A 61 -17.01 -15.09 8.35
N TYR A 62 -16.69 -16.34 8.01
CA TYR A 62 -17.02 -17.51 8.82
C TYR A 62 -15.75 -18.17 9.34
N GLU A 63 -15.77 -18.56 10.62
CA GLU A 63 -14.69 -19.32 11.23
C GLU A 63 -15.03 -20.81 11.19
N ALA A 64 -14.11 -21.61 10.63
CA ALA A 64 -14.25 -23.07 10.57
C ALA A 64 -13.13 -23.78 11.36
N PRO A 65 -13.46 -24.78 12.20
CA PRO A 65 -12.44 -25.61 12.86
C PRO A 65 -11.63 -26.41 11.82
N PRO A 66 -10.42 -26.88 12.17
CA PRO A 66 -9.64 -27.75 11.29
C PRO A 66 -10.42 -29.03 11.01
N SER A 67 -10.97 -29.12 9.80
CA SER A 67 -11.88 -30.17 9.36
C SER A 67 -11.73 -30.33 7.85
N THR A 68 -12.35 -31.37 7.28
CA THR A 68 -12.29 -31.59 5.84
C THR A 68 -13.17 -30.57 5.10
N LEU A 69 -12.91 -30.34 3.81
CA LEU A 69 -13.75 -29.46 2.99
C LEU A 69 -15.22 -29.90 3.02
N GLY A 70 -15.48 -31.20 3.09
CA GLY A 70 -16.83 -31.77 3.22
C GLY A 70 -17.51 -31.35 4.52
N ASP A 71 -16.81 -31.38 5.65
CA ASP A 71 -17.34 -30.95 6.95
C ASP A 71 -17.67 -29.45 6.95
N VAL A 72 -16.82 -28.64 6.32
CA VAL A 72 -17.04 -27.18 6.18
C VAL A 72 -18.28 -26.90 5.34
N ILE A 73 -18.45 -27.60 4.22
CA ILE A 73 -19.64 -27.47 3.35
C ILE A 73 -20.91 -27.91 4.09
N ASN A 74 -20.85 -29.03 4.82
CA ASN A 74 -21.96 -29.52 5.62
C ASN A 74 -22.31 -28.54 6.76
N GLY A 75 -21.30 -27.97 7.42
CA GLY A 75 -21.51 -26.95 8.45
C GLY A 75 -22.10 -25.66 7.91
N LEU A 76 -21.72 -25.25 6.69
CA LEU A 76 -22.35 -24.12 6.00
C LEU A 76 -23.82 -24.39 5.70
N ARG A 77 -24.14 -25.60 5.20
CA ARG A 77 -25.52 -26.04 4.93
C ARG A 77 -26.37 -26.10 6.19
N ALA A 78 -25.81 -26.58 7.30
CA ALA A 78 -26.48 -26.68 8.59
C ALA A 78 -26.60 -25.33 9.31
N GLY A 79 -26.00 -24.25 8.78
CA GLY A 79 -25.94 -22.95 9.44
C GLY A 79 -25.14 -22.95 10.75
N SER A 80 -24.31 -23.98 10.96
CA SER A 80 -23.58 -24.19 12.23
C SER A 80 -22.21 -23.52 12.25
N LEU A 81 -21.79 -22.89 11.14
CA LEU A 81 -20.55 -22.13 11.08
C LEU A 81 -20.69 -20.80 11.83
N ARG A 82 -19.70 -20.48 12.65
CA ARG A 82 -19.68 -19.24 13.42
C ARG A 82 -19.39 -18.07 12.49
N GLN A 83 -20.38 -17.22 12.26
CA GLN A 83 -20.17 -15.94 11.58
C GLN A 83 -19.48 -14.97 12.53
N MET A 84 -18.44 -14.32 12.03
CA MET A 84 -17.72 -13.29 12.76
C MET A 84 -18.47 -11.95 12.65
N ASP A 85 -18.64 -11.28 13.78
CA ASP A 85 -19.37 -10.02 13.88
C ASP A 85 -18.44 -8.88 14.35
N LEU A 86 -18.67 -7.69 13.77
CA LEU A 86 -17.92 -6.46 14.03
C LEU A 86 -18.00 -6.03 15.50
N GLU A 87 -19.16 -6.19 16.13
CA GLU A 87 -19.39 -5.80 17.53
C GLU A 87 -18.66 -6.74 18.51
N ALA A 88 -18.70 -8.04 18.24
CA ALA A 88 -17.95 -9.06 18.99
C ALA A 88 -16.44 -8.94 18.82
N LEU A 89 -15.98 -8.45 17.66
CA LEU A 89 -14.56 -8.16 17.41
C LEU A 89 -14.10 -6.94 18.21
N ALA A 90 -14.84 -5.83 18.14
CA ALA A 90 -14.50 -4.57 18.78
C ALA A 90 -14.41 -4.65 20.32
N SER A 91 -15.12 -5.61 20.92
CA SER A 91 -15.14 -5.89 22.36
C SER A 91 -14.08 -6.90 22.82
N SER A 92 -13.25 -7.42 21.92
CA SER A 92 -12.22 -8.41 22.27
C SER A 92 -11.15 -7.82 23.22
N PRO A 93 -10.84 -8.48 24.37
CA PRO A 93 -9.80 -8.03 25.30
C PRO A 93 -8.43 -7.85 24.65
N TRP A 94 -8.15 -8.65 23.62
CA TRP A 94 -6.92 -8.55 22.82
C TRP A 94 -6.86 -7.27 21.98
N GLN A 95 -8.00 -6.70 21.59
CA GLN A 95 -8.06 -5.46 20.82
C GLN A 95 -7.79 -4.23 21.70
N GLN A 96 -8.34 -4.19 22.92
CA GLN A 96 -8.09 -3.11 23.88
C GLN A 96 -6.62 -3.06 24.36
N ALA A 97 -5.94 -4.21 24.40
CA ALA A 97 -4.52 -4.29 24.76
C ALA A 97 -3.58 -3.74 23.67
N PHE A 98 -3.93 -3.94 22.38
CA PHE A 98 -3.12 -3.45 21.25
C PHE A 98 -3.50 -2.04 20.78
N TYR A 99 -4.69 -1.56 21.16
CA TYR A 99 -5.16 -0.20 20.94
C TYR A 99 -5.87 0.31 22.20
N PRO A 100 -5.11 0.82 23.19
CA PRO A 100 -5.73 1.53 24.30
C PRO A 100 -6.53 2.74 23.76
N PRO A 101 -7.60 3.16 24.46
CA PRO A 101 -8.32 4.38 24.10
C PRO A 101 -7.35 5.57 24.01
N PRO A 102 -7.64 6.58 23.17
CA PRO A 102 -6.79 7.76 23.06
C PRO A 102 -6.61 8.40 24.43
N TRP A 103 -5.37 8.76 24.77
CA TRP A 103 -5.02 9.46 26.01
C TRP A 103 -5.91 10.71 26.18
N PRO A 104 -6.34 11.04 27.42
CA PRO A 104 -7.07 12.29 27.65
C PRO A 104 -6.23 13.48 27.16
N PRO A 105 -6.84 14.51 26.56
CA PRO A 105 -6.10 15.67 26.08
C PRO A 105 -5.32 16.30 27.24
N GLY A 106 -4.00 16.42 27.07
CA GLY A 106 -3.14 17.08 28.05
C GLY A 106 -3.50 18.56 28.24
N PRO A 107 -3.03 19.22 29.33
CA PRO A 107 -3.32 20.62 29.58
C PRO A 107 -2.83 21.51 28.42
N PRO A 108 -3.56 22.60 28.09
CA PRO A 108 -3.19 23.47 26.99
C PRO A 108 -1.85 24.15 27.26
N MET A 109 -0.90 24.02 26.33
CA MET A 109 0.39 24.71 26.40
C MET A 109 0.21 26.22 26.15
N PRO A 110 1.01 27.10 26.79
CA PRO A 110 0.93 28.54 26.54
C PRO A 110 1.33 28.88 25.09
N PRO A 111 0.69 29.86 24.45
CA PRO A 111 0.98 30.22 23.06
C PRO A 111 2.31 30.99 23.00
N GLY A 112 3.40 30.30 22.66
CA GLY A 112 4.56 30.95 22.04
C GLY A 112 4.19 31.43 20.63
N PRO A 113 4.95 32.35 20.01
CA PRO A 113 4.68 32.80 18.66
C PRO A 113 4.98 31.66 17.68
N TYR A 114 4.00 30.79 17.46
CA TYR A 114 4.03 29.83 16.38
C TYR A 114 3.81 30.60 15.08
N PRO A 115 4.58 30.31 14.01
CA PRO A 115 4.19 30.77 12.68
C PRO A 115 2.74 30.30 12.42
N PRO A 116 1.94 31.05 11.65
CA PRO A 116 0.54 30.70 11.43
C PRO A 116 0.46 29.24 10.99
N TYR A 117 -0.18 28.43 11.82
CA TYR A 117 -0.39 27.02 11.58
C TYR A 117 -1.30 26.90 10.36
N ALA A 118 -0.70 26.74 9.18
CA ALA A 118 -1.39 26.19 8.03
C ALA A 118 -1.69 24.74 8.41
N GLY A 119 -2.91 24.48 8.90
CA GLY A 119 -3.33 23.12 9.21
C GLY A 119 -3.09 22.18 8.03
N PRO A 120 -3.06 20.85 8.25
CA PRO A 120 -3.06 19.94 7.12
C PRO A 120 -4.26 20.30 6.25
N SER A 121 -3.99 20.87 5.07
CA SER A 121 -5.02 21.03 4.06
C SER A 121 -5.65 19.64 3.91
N PRO A 122 -6.99 19.54 3.85
CA PRO A 122 -7.59 18.27 3.47
C PRO A 122 -6.96 17.95 2.12
N ALA A 123 -6.07 16.95 2.10
CA ALA A 123 -5.70 16.31 0.87
C ALA A 123 -7.01 15.70 0.38
N GLY A 124 -7.76 16.47 -0.40
CA GLY A 124 -8.68 15.89 -1.34
C GLY A 124 -7.93 14.76 -2.07
N PRO A 125 -8.63 13.74 -2.58
CA PRO A 125 -7.96 12.71 -3.35
C PRO A 125 -7.04 13.44 -4.32
N VAL A 126 -5.72 13.18 -4.21
CA VAL A 126 -4.76 13.77 -5.13
C VAL A 126 -5.35 13.45 -6.48
N ARG A 127 -5.90 14.46 -7.16
CA ARG A 127 -6.40 14.32 -8.51
C ARG A 127 -5.16 14.23 -9.34
N LEU A 128 -4.57 13.04 -9.25
CA LEU A 128 -3.53 12.50 -10.06
C LEU A 128 -3.90 12.93 -11.47
N GLY A 129 -3.19 13.96 -11.96
CA GLY A 129 -3.52 14.66 -13.19
C GLY A 129 -3.87 13.66 -14.28
N SER A 130 -4.87 14.00 -15.08
CA SER A 130 -5.40 13.24 -16.21
C SER A 130 -4.31 12.42 -16.92
N PRO A 131 -4.63 11.24 -17.47
CA PRO A 131 -3.66 10.44 -18.23
C PRO A 131 -3.38 11.12 -19.58
N SER A 132 -2.67 12.25 -19.56
CA SER A 132 -1.73 12.53 -20.63
C SER A 132 -0.75 11.37 -20.62
N GLY A 133 -0.35 10.84 -21.77
CA GLY A 133 0.55 9.67 -21.88
C GLY A 133 1.98 9.92 -21.36
N ARG A 134 2.14 10.81 -20.38
CA ARG A 134 3.35 11.30 -19.75
C ARG A 134 3.52 10.65 -18.38
N LEU A 135 4.47 9.74 -18.29
CA LEU A 135 4.89 9.06 -17.08
C LEU A 135 6.06 9.81 -16.46
N LYS A 136 5.89 10.33 -15.24
CA LYS A 136 7.00 10.88 -14.46
C LYS A 136 7.58 9.82 -13.54
N VAL A 137 8.88 9.56 -13.66
CA VAL A 137 9.62 8.56 -12.90
C VAL A 137 10.70 9.26 -12.07
N ALA A 138 10.75 9.02 -10.77
CA ALA A 138 11.81 9.53 -9.90
C ALA A 138 12.79 8.43 -9.52
N PHE A 139 14.08 8.74 -9.60
CA PHE A 139 15.20 7.86 -9.24
C PHE A 139 15.96 8.46 -8.06
N SER A 140 16.22 7.68 -7.01
CA SER A 140 17.12 8.09 -5.93
C SER A 140 18.57 8.01 -6.41
N THR A 141 19.29 9.13 -6.51
CA THR A 141 20.64 9.20 -7.08
C THR A 141 21.68 9.70 -6.08
N ASN A 142 22.94 9.37 -6.30
CA ASN A 142 24.06 9.79 -5.45
C ASN A 142 24.64 11.17 -5.82
N GLY A 143 24.43 11.65 -7.04
CA GLY A 143 25.01 12.90 -7.51
C GLY A 143 24.07 13.68 -8.42
N ARG A 144 24.64 14.47 -9.32
CA ARG A 144 23.89 15.25 -10.33
C ARG A 144 24.16 14.77 -11.76
N GLY A 145 24.51 13.50 -11.92
CA GLY A 145 24.83 12.90 -13.22
C GLY A 145 23.61 12.67 -14.12
N GLY A 146 22.39 12.95 -13.63
CA GLY A 146 21.13 12.73 -14.35
C GLY A 146 21.01 11.28 -14.81
N LEU A 147 20.86 11.07 -16.12
CA LEU A 147 20.76 9.73 -16.73
C LEU A 147 22.03 8.86 -16.59
N ASN A 148 23.18 9.49 -16.36
CA ASN A 148 24.46 8.82 -16.19
C ASN A 148 24.79 8.53 -14.73
N ASP A 149 23.97 9.01 -13.80
CA ASP A 149 24.18 8.79 -12.39
C ASP A 149 23.83 7.35 -11.98
N THR A 150 24.20 7.03 -10.75
CA THR A 150 23.96 5.75 -10.11
C THR A 150 22.88 5.86 -9.05
N ILE A 151 22.11 4.79 -8.91
CA ILE A 151 21.09 4.68 -7.87
C ILE A 151 21.77 4.65 -6.49
N ALA A 152 21.29 5.52 -5.61
CA ALA A 152 21.70 5.59 -4.21
C ALA A 152 21.30 4.35 -3.43
N ASP A 153 22.04 4.04 -2.36
CA ASP A 153 21.78 2.90 -1.47
C ASP A 153 20.52 3.07 -0.62
N ARG A 154 20.09 4.33 -0.38
CA ARG A 154 18.91 4.62 0.43
C ARG A 154 17.99 5.57 -0.29
N PHE A 155 16.69 5.26 -0.30
CA PHE A 155 15.67 6.14 -0.88
C PHE A 155 15.50 7.47 -0.11
N ALA A 156 15.16 7.42 1.19
CA ALA A 156 14.74 8.60 1.94
C ALA A 156 15.89 9.58 2.25
N ARG A 157 17.13 9.08 2.28
CA ARG A 157 18.34 9.84 2.61
C ARG A 157 19.32 9.89 1.43
N CYS A 158 18.84 9.71 0.19
CA CYS A 158 19.68 10.00 -0.95
C CYS A 158 20.00 11.50 -1.00
N PRO A 159 21.15 11.89 -1.55
CA PRO A 159 21.50 13.29 -1.74
C PRO A 159 20.63 13.99 -2.78
N THR A 160 20.24 13.29 -3.85
CA THR A 160 19.48 13.87 -4.96
C THR A 160 18.43 12.92 -5.50
N PHE A 161 17.42 13.48 -6.16
CA PHE A 161 16.41 12.78 -6.95
C PHE A 161 16.53 13.20 -8.41
N THR A 162 16.71 12.23 -9.30
CA THR A 162 16.62 12.46 -10.73
C THR A 162 15.21 12.13 -11.19
N ILE A 163 14.48 13.12 -11.68
CA ILE A 163 13.10 13.00 -12.16
C ILE A 163 13.15 12.98 -13.68
N VAL A 164 12.58 11.96 -14.28
CA VAL A 164 12.53 11.79 -15.73
C VAL A 164 11.07 11.77 -16.17
N GLU A 165 10.74 12.63 -17.12
CA GLU A 165 9.46 12.58 -17.82
C GLU A 165 9.60 11.70 -19.07
N VAL A 166 8.70 10.73 -19.21
CA VAL A 166 8.65 9.81 -20.33
C VAL A 166 7.29 9.93 -21.01
N GLU A 167 7.27 10.11 -22.32
CA GLU A 167 6.04 10.20 -23.13
C GLU A 167 6.15 9.21 -24.29
N GLY A 168 5.21 8.26 -24.39
CA GLY A 168 5.23 7.26 -25.46
C GLY A 168 6.52 6.45 -25.57
N GLY A 169 7.16 6.14 -24.43
CA GLY A 169 8.42 5.40 -24.36
C GLY A 169 9.69 6.22 -24.61
N LYS A 170 9.57 7.53 -24.84
CA LYS A 170 10.72 8.43 -25.05
C LYS A 170 10.90 9.37 -23.87
N VAL A 171 12.16 9.61 -23.48
CA VAL A 171 12.51 10.59 -22.47
C VAL A 171 12.28 12.00 -23.02
N VAL A 172 11.40 12.77 -22.38
CA VAL A 172 11.04 14.14 -22.76
C VAL A 172 11.86 15.16 -21.97
N SER A 173 12.04 14.93 -20.67
CA SER A 173 12.76 15.83 -19.77
C SER A 173 13.48 15.04 -18.68
N VAL A 174 14.63 15.54 -18.24
CA VAL A 174 15.38 15.03 -17.09
C VAL A 174 15.70 16.21 -16.19
N GLU A 175 15.20 16.17 -14.97
CA GLU A 175 15.42 17.17 -13.94
C GLU A 175 16.13 16.52 -12.75
N VAL A 176 17.07 17.23 -12.14
CA VAL A 176 17.74 16.75 -10.93
C VAL A 176 17.41 17.70 -9.80
N GLN A 177 16.82 17.16 -8.74
CA GLN A 177 16.45 17.88 -7.53
C GLN A 177 17.29 17.42 -6.35
N ASP A 178 17.72 18.34 -5.50
CA ASP A 178 18.34 17.96 -4.23
C ASP A 178 17.28 17.41 -3.28
N ASN A 179 17.71 16.56 -2.34
CA ASN A 179 16.85 16.09 -1.27
C ASN A 179 16.96 17.02 -0.04
N PRO A 180 15.98 17.92 0.21
CA PRO A 180 16.01 18.79 1.38
C PRO A 180 15.74 18.02 2.69
N PHE A 181 15.25 16.79 2.61
CA PHE A 181 14.87 15.97 3.76
C PHE A 181 15.98 15.02 4.22
N ILE A 182 17.19 15.15 3.67
CA ILE A 182 18.33 14.29 4.05
C ILE A 182 18.70 14.42 5.53
N SER A 183 18.57 15.63 6.08
CA SER A 183 18.89 15.97 7.47
C SER A 183 17.76 15.67 8.46
N TYR A 184 16.61 15.19 7.99
CA TYR A 184 15.49 14.90 8.88
C TYR A 184 15.82 13.72 9.80
N PRO A 185 15.74 13.90 11.14
CA PRO A 185 16.10 12.86 12.09
C PRO A 185 15.11 11.68 12.01
N HIS A 186 13.82 11.97 11.78
CA HIS A 186 12.74 10.99 11.66
C HIS A 186 11.75 11.41 10.56
N GLY A 187 11.01 10.45 10.01
CA GLY A 187 9.92 10.73 9.06
C GLY A 187 10.33 11.12 7.63
N ALA A 188 11.63 11.12 7.30
CA ALA A 188 12.14 11.50 5.97
C ALA A 188 11.44 10.75 4.81
N GLY A 189 11.11 9.47 4.99
CA GLY A 189 10.43 8.68 3.95
C GLY A 189 9.04 9.20 3.58
N PHE A 190 8.28 9.72 4.56
CA PHE A 190 6.95 10.27 4.30
C PHE A 190 7.04 11.65 3.65
N ALA A 191 7.93 12.50 4.14
CA ALA A 191 8.17 13.83 3.58
C ALA A 191 8.64 13.76 2.11
N VAL A 192 9.58 12.85 1.81
CA VAL A 192 10.04 12.61 0.43
C VAL A 192 8.91 12.08 -0.44
N ALA A 193 8.11 11.12 0.05
CA ALA A 193 7.00 10.57 -0.74
C ALA A 193 5.98 11.66 -1.10
N GLN A 194 5.63 12.54 -0.16
CA GLN A 194 4.75 13.68 -0.42
C GLN A 194 5.38 14.67 -1.41
N PHE A 195 6.67 14.96 -1.25
CA PHE A 195 7.40 15.84 -2.18
C PHE A 195 7.36 15.31 -3.61
N LEU A 196 7.62 14.02 -3.82
CA LEU A 196 7.54 13.38 -5.14
C LEU A 196 6.10 13.38 -5.69
N ALA A 197 5.11 13.10 -4.84
CA ALA A 197 3.69 13.14 -5.25
C ALA A 197 3.26 14.54 -5.70
N ASN A 198 3.69 15.58 -5.00
CA ASN A 198 3.40 16.98 -5.36
C ASN A 198 4.02 17.39 -6.71
N MET A 199 5.17 16.81 -7.08
CA MET A 199 5.78 17.00 -8.40
C MET A 199 5.08 16.21 -9.52
N GLY A 200 4.06 15.42 -9.19
CA GLY A 200 3.31 14.59 -10.13
C GLY A 200 4.05 13.31 -10.54
N VAL A 201 5.05 12.88 -9.76
CA VAL A 201 5.72 11.59 -9.97
C VAL A 201 4.71 10.47 -9.82
N ARG A 202 4.85 9.41 -10.63
CA ARG A 202 3.98 8.22 -10.58
C ARG A 202 4.73 6.96 -10.19
N VAL A 203 5.99 6.89 -10.60
CA VAL A 203 6.85 5.74 -10.36
C VAL A 203 8.09 6.21 -9.63
N VAL A 204 8.47 5.49 -8.59
CA VAL A 204 9.65 5.77 -7.78
C VAL A 204 10.56 4.56 -7.82
N VAL A 205 11.81 4.79 -8.17
CA VAL A 205 12.84 3.77 -8.33
C VAL A 205 13.96 4.02 -7.33
N ALA A 206 14.24 3.03 -6.49
CA ALA A 206 15.35 3.07 -5.54
C ALA A 206 15.86 1.67 -5.23
N SER A 207 16.98 1.57 -4.53
CA SER A 207 17.54 0.28 -4.12
C SER A 207 16.94 -0.27 -2.84
N SER A 208 16.66 0.60 -1.88
CA SER A 208 16.12 0.22 -0.59
C SER A 208 15.12 1.25 -0.09
N PHE A 209 13.98 0.73 0.36
CA PHE A 209 12.89 1.50 0.93
C PHE A 209 12.62 1.00 2.35
N GLY A 210 12.61 1.90 3.33
CA GLY A 210 12.21 1.56 4.70
C GLY A 210 10.69 1.36 4.82
N PRO A 211 10.21 0.74 5.92
CA PRO A 211 8.79 0.45 6.13
C PRO A 211 7.91 1.71 6.05
N ASN A 212 8.39 2.83 6.59
CA ASN A 212 7.69 4.11 6.54
C ASN A 212 7.60 4.69 5.13
N ALA A 213 8.63 4.52 4.30
CA ALA A 213 8.65 4.99 2.93
C ALA A 213 7.71 4.16 2.04
N TRP A 214 7.74 2.83 2.19
CA TRP A 214 6.79 1.92 1.53
C TRP A 214 5.35 2.31 1.83
N GLN A 215 5.02 2.49 3.11
CA GLN A 215 3.67 2.86 3.52
C GLN A 215 3.25 4.23 2.98
N ALA A 216 4.15 5.21 2.98
CA ALA A 216 3.89 6.55 2.46
C ALA A 216 3.61 6.53 0.95
N LEU A 217 4.53 5.93 0.16
CA LEU A 217 4.41 5.82 -1.29
C LEU A 217 3.12 5.07 -1.69
N ALA A 218 2.82 3.96 -1.02
CA ALA A 218 1.60 3.20 -1.26
C ALA A 218 0.32 4.00 -0.94
N SER A 219 0.31 4.75 0.17
CA SER A 219 -0.84 5.58 0.55
C SER A 219 -1.12 6.72 -0.44
N LEU A 220 -0.09 7.18 -1.15
CA LEU A 220 -0.18 8.23 -2.16
C LEU A 220 -0.44 7.68 -3.58
N GLY A 221 -0.56 6.36 -3.73
CA GLY A 221 -0.77 5.69 -5.02
C GLY A 221 0.45 5.75 -5.95
N LEU A 222 1.66 5.91 -5.39
CA LEU A 222 2.91 5.89 -6.14
C LEU A 222 3.36 4.44 -6.35
N SER A 223 3.74 4.10 -7.58
CA SER A 223 4.31 2.80 -7.92
C SER A 223 5.76 2.72 -7.48
N ILE A 224 6.15 1.63 -6.83
CA ILE A 224 7.48 1.43 -6.27
C ILE A 224 8.21 0.39 -7.12
N HIS A 225 9.42 0.69 -7.55
CA HIS A 225 10.31 -0.23 -8.24
C HIS A 225 11.65 -0.31 -7.52
N VAL A 226 12.10 -1.54 -7.28
CA VAL A 226 13.34 -1.81 -6.56
C VAL A 226 14.42 -2.23 -7.55
N VAL A 227 15.57 -1.55 -7.52
CA VAL A 227 16.70 -1.81 -8.43
C VAL A 227 18.01 -1.78 -7.62
N PRO A 228 18.95 -2.71 -7.82
CA PRO A 228 20.20 -2.75 -7.04
C PRO A 228 20.93 -1.41 -6.98
N ALA A 229 21.53 -1.09 -5.83
CA ALA A 229 22.36 0.10 -5.68
C ALA A 229 23.53 0.09 -6.67
N GLY A 230 23.93 1.25 -7.18
CA GLY A 230 24.99 1.36 -8.18
C GLY A 230 24.52 1.13 -9.63
N THR A 231 23.29 0.66 -9.86
CA THR A 231 22.70 0.59 -11.21
C THR A 231 22.60 1.99 -11.79
N ARG A 232 22.91 2.16 -13.09
CA ARG A 232 22.79 3.46 -13.75
C ARG A 232 21.33 3.82 -13.98
N VAL A 233 21.00 5.11 -13.88
CA VAL A 233 19.63 5.61 -14.08
C VAL A 233 19.08 5.20 -15.46
N ARG A 234 19.89 5.26 -16.51
CA ARG A 234 19.51 4.77 -17.85
C ARG A 234 19.04 3.31 -17.90
N ASP A 235 19.67 2.44 -17.11
CA ASP A 235 19.41 1.00 -17.14
C ASP A 235 18.16 0.70 -16.31
N ALA A 236 18.05 1.38 -15.17
CA ALA A 236 16.85 1.38 -14.35
C ALA A 236 15.62 1.93 -15.11
N LEU A 237 15.80 2.97 -15.91
CA LEU A 237 14.71 3.53 -16.71
C LEU A 237 14.20 2.55 -17.77
N ARG A 238 15.09 1.79 -18.42
CA ARG A 238 14.69 0.71 -19.35
C ARG A 238 13.85 -0.35 -18.65
N SER A 239 14.21 -0.72 -17.42
CA SER A 239 13.42 -1.70 -16.65
C SER A 239 12.00 -1.24 -16.32
N VAL A 240 11.76 0.08 -16.31
CA VAL A 240 10.44 0.67 -16.00
C VAL A 240 9.61 0.87 -17.26
N VAL A 241 10.24 1.25 -18.38
CA VAL A 241 9.54 1.67 -19.61
C VAL A 241 9.37 0.54 -20.62
N GLY A 242 10.22 -0.50 -20.59
CA GLY A 242 10.21 -1.60 -21.57
C GLY A 242 11.04 -1.27 -22.81
#